data_AF-A0AAJ3FG79-F1
#
_entry.id   AF-A0AAJ3FG79-F1
#
_cell.length_a   1.000
_cell.length_b   1.000
_cell.length_c   1.000
_cell.angle_alpha   90.00
_cell.angle_beta   90.00
_cell.angle_gamma   90.00
#
_symmetry.space_group_name_H-M   'P 1'
#
loop_
_entity.id
_entity.type
_entity.pdbx_description
1 polymer ?
#
loop_
_entity_poly.entity_id
_entity_poly.type
_entity_poly.pdbx_seq_one_letter_code
_entity_poly.pdbx_strand_id
1 'polypeptide(L)' 'MEKALLNVKELSEYLGIGDTKARELLHNPHNNFTVRIGNRLYAHKARLDKWLNNQVVE' A
#
# COMPACT_ATOMS: atom_id res chain seq x y z
N MET A 1 10.30 -4.71 15.82
CA MET A 1 10.30 -5.49 14.56
C MET A 1 9.32 -4.82 13.61
N GLU A 2 9.81 -4.00 12.68
CA GLU A 2 8.95 -3.41 11.66
C GLU A 2 8.48 -4.51 10.70
N LYS A 3 7.16 -4.70 10.61
CA LYS A 3 6.60 -5.59 9.60
C LYS A 3 6.86 -4.99 8.23
N ALA A 4 7.53 -5.73 7.36
CA ALA A 4 7.78 -5.32 5.98
C ALA A 4 6.48 -5.24 5.13
N LEU A 5 5.43 -5.94 5.57
CA LEU A 5 4.14 -6.06 4.91
C LEU A 5 3.04 -5.45 5.78
N LEU A 6 2.30 -4.52 5.20
CA LEU A 6 1.12 -3.87 5.76
C LEU A 6 -0.15 -4.50 5.17
N ASN A 7 -1.16 -4.72 6.00
CA ASN A 7 -2.48 -5.13 5.53
C ASN A 7 -3.28 -3.92 5.01
N VAL A 8 -4.43 -4.17 4.35
CA VAL A 8 -5.32 -3.09 3.86
C VAL A 8 -5.70 -2.09 4.97
N LYS A 9 -6.02 -2.59 6.18
CA LYS A 9 -6.33 -1.73 7.34
C LYS A 9 -5.13 -0.91 7.82
N GLU A 10 -3.96 -1.54 7.91
CA GLU A 10 -2.74 -0.82 8.33
C GLU A 10 -2.32 0.21 7.28
N LEU A 11 -2.51 -0.06 5.99
CA LEU A 11 -2.27 0.89 4.90
C LEU A 11 -3.27 2.05 4.90
N SER A 12 -4.54 1.77 5.14
CA SER A 12 -5.61 2.75 5.33
C SER A 12 -5.29 3.73 6.47
N GLU A 13 -4.86 3.19 7.62
CA GLU A 13 -4.46 3.95 8.81
C GLU A 13 -3.15 4.73 8.59
N TYR A 14 -2.19 4.15 7.84
CA TYR A 14 -0.91 4.78 7.52
C TYR A 14 -1.05 5.98 6.57
N LEU A 15 -1.90 5.85 5.54
CA LEU A 15 -2.15 6.91 4.55
C LEU A 15 -3.26 7.88 4.97
N GLY A 16 -4.05 7.53 5.98
CA GLY A 16 -5.26 8.28 6.38
C GLY A 16 -6.37 8.28 5.31
N ILE A 17 -6.40 7.27 4.43
CA ILE A 17 -7.40 7.14 3.37
C ILE A 17 -8.45 6.10 3.76
N GLY A 18 -9.68 6.25 3.26
CA GLY A 18 -10.73 5.25 3.52
C GLY A 18 -10.39 3.87 2.97
N ASP A 19 -10.85 2.81 3.66
CA ASP A 19 -10.58 1.40 3.31
C ASP A 19 -10.91 1.06 1.85
N THR A 20 -11.95 1.67 1.28
CA THR A 20 -12.35 1.48 -0.13
C THR A 20 -11.26 1.99 -1.09
N LYS A 21 -10.73 3.18 -0.82
CA LYS A 21 -9.64 3.80 -1.59
C LYS A 21 -8.35 3.02 -1.43
N ALA A 22 -8.03 2.58 -0.20
CA ALA A 22 -6.87 1.72 0.07
C ALA A 22 -6.94 0.40 -0.73
N ARG A 23 -8.15 -0.17 -0.86
CA ARG A 23 -8.38 -1.40 -1.62
C ARG A 23 -8.26 -1.19 -3.12
N GLU A 24 -8.80 -0.10 -3.66
CA GLU A 24 -8.61 0.29 -5.07
C GLU A 24 -7.13 0.50 -5.39
N LEU A 25 -6.41 1.19 -4.50
CA LEU A 25 -4.98 1.46 -4.64
C LEU A 25 -4.15 0.17 -4.69
N LEU A 26 -4.54 -0.84 -3.90
CA LEU A 26 -3.89 -2.16 -3.90
C LEU A 26 -4.33 -3.04 -5.07
N HIS A 27 -5.54 -2.86 -5.58
CA HIS A 27 -6.05 -3.62 -6.72
C HIS A 27 -5.46 -3.15 -8.06
N ASN A 28 -4.82 -1.98 -8.10
CA ASN A 28 -4.13 -1.50 -9.28
C ASN A 28 -2.85 -2.32 -9.56
N PRO A 29 -2.78 -3.07 -10.68
CA PRO A 29 -1.63 -3.91 -11.00
C PRO A 29 -0.36 -3.11 -11.35
N HIS A 30 -0.50 -1.81 -11.66
CA HIS A 30 0.63 -0.89 -11.89
C HIS A 30 1.26 -0.35 -10.61
N ASN A 31 0.64 -0.58 -9.45
CA ASN A 31 1.15 -0.09 -8.19
C ASN A 31 2.18 -1.08 -7.66
N ASN A 32 3.45 -0.76 -7.87
CA ASN A 32 4.59 -1.63 -7.59
C ASN A 32 4.73 -2.01 -6.09
N PHE A 33 3.89 -1.50 -5.18
CA PHE A 33 3.89 -1.83 -3.75
C PHE A 33 2.90 -2.94 -3.36
N THR A 34 2.00 -3.39 -4.25
CA THR A 34 1.07 -4.49 -3.96
C THR A 34 1.79 -5.83 -3.92
N VAL A 35 1.62 -6.58 -2.83
CA VAL A 35 2.10 -7.95 -2.65
C VAL A 35 0.91 -8.86 -2.45
N ARG A 36 0.65 -9.74 -3.42
CA ARG A 36 -0.40 -10.76 -3.30
C ARG A 36 0.19 -12.04 -2.71
N ILE A 37 -0.29 -12.45 -1.54
CA ILE A 37 0.08 -13.70 -0.89
C ILE A 37 -1.18 -14.56 -0.80
N GLY A 38 -1.27 -15.57 -1.69
CA GLY A 38 -2.48 -16.36 -1.86
C GLY A 38 -3.69 -15.52 -2.26
N ASN A 39 -4.76 -15.56 -1.45
CA ASN A 39 -5.97 -14.74 -1.64
C ASN A 39 -5.97 -13.42 -0.85
N ARG A 40 -4.83 -13.04 -0.25
CA ARG A 40 -4.70 -11.81 0.53
C ARG A 40 -3.81 -10.80 -0.19
N LEU A 41 -4.21 -9.53 -0.11
CA LEU A 41 -3.45 -8.39 -0.63
C LEU A 41 -2.77 -7.69 0.54
N TYR A 42 -1.46 -7.54 0.42
CA TYR A 42 -0.60 -6.81 1.32
C TYR A 42 0.06 -5.65 0.57
N ALA A 43 0.56 -4.68 1.31
CA ALA A 43 1.35 -3.58 0.81
C ALA A 43 2.77 -3.68 1.37
N HIS A 44 3.78 -3.48 0.55
CA HIS A 44 5.15 -3.42 1.02
C HIS A 44 5.51 -2.01 1.47
N LYS A 45 5.78 -1.80 2.77
CA LYS A 45 6.02 -0.48 3.37
C LYS A 45 7.08 0.32 2.61
N ALA A 46 8.28 -0.24 2.41
CA ALA A 46 9.36 0.47 1.72
C ALA A 46 9.05 0.84 0.26
N ARG A 47 8.16 0.09 -0.41
CA ARG A 47 7.73 0.44 -1.78
C ARG A 47 6.63 1.49 -1.76
N LEU A 48 5.79 1.48 -0.73
CA LEU A 48 4.78 2.52 -0.50
C LEU A 48 5.45 3.86 -0.23
N ASP A 49 6.48 3.92 0.62
CA ASP A 49 7.25 5.15 0.88
C ASP A 49 7.92 5.68 -0.40
N LYS A 50 8.48 4.78 -1.22
CA LYS A 50 9.04 5.15 -2.54
C LYS A 50 7.96 5.68 -3.50
N TRP A 51 6.77 5.09 -3.47
CA TRP A 51 5.64 5.53 -4.29
C TRP A 51 5.13 6.90 -3.84
N LEU A 52 5.00 7.12 -2.52
CA LEU A 52 4.62 8.41 -1.93
C LEU A 52 5.60 9.51 -2.36
N ASN A 53 6.91 9.28 -2.23
CA ASN A 53 7.93 10.23 -2.69
C ASN A 53 7.83 10.53 -4.20
N ASN A 54 7.40 9.56 -5.01
CA ASN A 54 7.22 9.76 -6.45
C ASN A 54 5.90 10.48 -6.80
N GLN A 55 4.95 10.57 -5.87
CA GLN A 55 3.70 11.34 -6.04
C GLN A 55 3.83 12.78 -5.54
N VAL A 56 4.83 13.08 -4.72
CA VAL A 56 5.17 14.46 -4.36
C VAL A 56 5.82 15.10 -5.58
N VAL A 57 5.02 15.82 -6.35
CA VAL A 57 5.49 16.69 -7.45
C VAL A 57 5.84 18.03 -6.81
N GLU A 58 7.12 18.43 -6.89
CA GLU A 58 7.57 19.81 -6.60
C GLU A 58 7.07 20.80 -7.65
#